data_AF-A0A7W4HD59-F1
#
_entry.id   AF-A0A7W4HD59-F1
#
_cell.length_a   1.000
_cell.length_b   1.000
_cell.length_c   1.000
_cell.angle_alpha   90.00
_cell.angle_beta   90.00
_cell.angle_gamma   90.00
#
_symmetry.space_group_name_H-M   'P 1'
#
loop_
_entity.id
_entity.type
_entity.pdbx_description
1 polymer ?
#
loop_
_entity_poly.entity_id
_entity_poly.type
_entity_poly.pdbx_seq_one_letter_code
_entity_poly.pdbx_strand_id
1 'polypeptide(L)' 'EVFKELKRLGREDILVTVGGVIPHQDYQFLYDCGVVAIFGPGTSVALSGLKMLEILLEQLKVNGVE' A
#
# COMPACT_ATOMS: atom_id res chain seq x y z
N GLU A 1 5.07 3.89 13.34
CA GLU A 1 4.38 5.18 13.56
C GLU A 1 3.25 5.50 12.57
N VAL A 2 3.43 5.47 11.25
CA VAL A 2 2.36 5.89 10.29
C VAL A 2 1.02 5.18 10.54
N PHE A 3 0.99 3.85 10.60
CA PHE A 3 -0.23 3.09 10.87
C PHE A 3 -0.88 3.42 12.22
N LYS A 4 -0.07 3.63 13.25
CA LYS A 4 -0.54 4.02 14.59
C LYS A 4 -1.21 5.39 14.57
N GLU A 5 -0.66 6.36 13.82
CA GLU A 5 -1.26 7.69 13.68
C GLU A 5 -2.55 7.65 12.84
N LEU A 6 -2.58 6.88 11.75
CA LEU A 6 -3.81 6.65 10.98
C LEU A 6 -4.91 6.07 11.87
N LYS A 7 -4.59 5.05 12.67
CA LYS A 7 -5.49 4.48 13.67
C LYS A 7 -5.96 5.51 14.69
N ARG A 8 -5.04 6.32 15.25
CA ARG A 8 -5.38 7.38 16.21
C ARG A 8 -6.36 8.41 15.64
N LEU A 9 -6.28 8.68 14.33
CA LEU A 9 -7.17 9.59 13.62
C LEU A 9 -8.45 8.92 13.09
N GLY A 10 -8.65 7.63 13.33
CA GLY A 10 -9.81 6.88 12.83
C GLY A 10 -9.80 6.70 11.30
N ARG A 11 -8.61 6.70 10.69
CA ARG A 11 -8.41 6.61 9.23
C ARG A 11 -7.66 5.34 8.81
N GLU A 12 -8.03 4.21 9.41
CA GLU A 12 -7.49 2.89 9.06
C GLU A 12 -7.91 2.44 7.63
N ASP A 13 -8.85 3.15 7.00
CA ASP A 13 -9.26 3.00 5.60
C ASP A 13 -8.23 3.49 4.58
N ILE A 14 -7.29 4.36 4.99
CA ILE A 14 -6.27 4.91 4.10
C ILE A 14 -5.23 3.84 3.79
N LEU A 15 -5.13 3.48 2.52
CA LEU A 15 -4.12 2.55 2.02
C LEU A 15 -2.72 3.17 2.11
N VAL A 16 -1.74 2.36 2.56
CA VAL A 16 -0.34 2.77 2.68
C VAL A 16 0.52 1.97 1.73
N THR A 17 1.30 2.66 0.90
CA THR A 17 2.37 2.08 0.09
C THR A 17 3.72 2.61 0.53
N VAL A 18 4.78 1.89 0.20
CA VAL A 18 6.16 2.32 0.49
C VAL A 18 7.00 2.20 -0.77
N GLY A 19 8.05 3.01 -0.85
CA GLY A 19 8.99 2.94 -1.96
C GLY A 19 10.39 3.38 -1.58
N GLY A 20 11.33 3.18 -2.49
CA GLY A 20 12.75 3.44 -2.27
C GLY A 20 13.54 2.16 -2.01
N VAL A 21 14.70 2.28 -1.36
CA VAL A 21 15.60 1.16 -1.09
C VAL A 21 15.15 0.44 0.18
N ILE A 22 14.57 -0.75 0.03
CA ILE A 22 14.06 -1.58 1.13
C ILE A 22 14.69 -2.98 1.01
N PRO A 23 15.32 -3.52 2.06
CA PRO A 23 15.83 -4.89 2.06
C PRO A 23 14.71 -5.92 1.85
N HIS A 24 14.94 -6.93 1.01
CA HIS A 24 13.93 -7.96 0.71
C HIS A 24 13.43 -8.71 1.95
N GLN A 25 14.29 -8.91 2.95
CA GLN A 25 13.92 -9.57 4.21
C GLN A 25 12.88 -8.79 5.03
N ASP A 26 12.76 -7.47 4.82
CA ASP A 26 11.82 -6.61 5.53
C ASP A 26 10.44 -6.58 4.86
N TYR A 27 10.30 -7.16 3.66
CA TYR A 27 9.06 -7.06 2.88
C TYR A 27 7.89 -7.71 3.61
N GLN A 28 8.07 -8.91 4.16
CA GLN A 28 7.00 -9.60 4.88
C GLN A 28 6.54 -8.79 6.10
N PHE A 29 7.50 -8.27 6.88
CA PHE A 29 7.19 -7.40 8.01
C PHE A 29 6.38 -6.17 7.60
N LEU A 30 6.70 -5.53 6.48
CA LEU A 30 5.96 -4.37 5.97
C LEU A 30 4.54 -4.74 5.53
N TYR A 31 4.37 -5.87 4.84
CA TYR A 31 3.04 -6.39 4.49
C TYR A 31 2.22 -6.73 5.75
N ASP A 32 2.82 -7.36 6.75
CA ASP A 32 2.17 -7.70 8.03
C ASP A 32 1.74 -6.44 8.80
N CYS A 33 2.45 -5.32 8.62
CA CYS A 33 2.06 -4.02 9.17
C CYS A 33 0.85 -3.38 8.45
N GLY A 34 0.47 -3.87 7.27
CA GLY A 34 -0.66 -3.35 6.47
C GLY A 34 -0.26 -2.55 5.23
N VAL A 35 1.00 -2.59 4.80
CA VAL A 35 1.40 -2.00 3.52
C VAL A 35 0.76 -2.80 2.38
N VAL A 36 0.19 -2.11 1.38
CA VAL A 36 -0.50 -2.79 0.26
C VAL A 36 0.37 -2.96 -0.98
N ALA A 37 1.46 -2.19 -1.10
CA ALA A 37 2.44 -2.32 -2.19
C ALA A 37 3.81 -1.74 -1.80
N ILE A 38 4.86 -2.37 -2.33
CA ILE A 38 6.26 -1.94 -2.20
C ILE A 38 6.80 -1.62 -3.60
N PHE A 39 7.30 -0.40 -3.80
CA PHE A 39 7.89 0.07 -5.06
C PHE A 39 9.40 0.33 -4.90
N GLY A 40 10.21 -0.67 -5.26
CA GLY A 40 11.67 -0.63 -5.11
C GLY A 40 12.38 0.31 -6.09
N PRO A 41 13.72 0.42 -6.00
CA PRO A 41 14.52 1.26 -6.90
C PRO A 41 14.35 0.85 -8.36
N GLY A 42 14.19 1.83 -9.25
CA GLY A 42 14.02 1.58 -10.68
C GLY A 42 12.62 1.13 -11.11
N THR A 43 11.65 1.06 -10.18
CA THR A 43 10.26 0.78 -10.53
C THR A 43 9.72 1.85 -11.49
N SER A 44 9.10 1.41 -12.59
CA SER A 44 8.47 2.32 -13.57
C SER A 44 7.26 3.02 -12.96
N VAL A 45 7.21 4.34 -13.09
CA VAL A 45 6.07 5.16 -12.62
C VAL A 45 4.75 4.70 -13.27
N ALA A 46 4.77 4.34 -14.55
CA ALA A 46 3.58 3.86 -15.25
C ALA A 46 3.07 2.53 -14.66
N LEU A 47 4.00 1.61 -14.34
CA LEU A 47 3.64 0.33 -13.73
C LEU A 47 3.16 0.51 -12.28
N SER A 48 3.76 1.43 -11.52
CA SER A 48 3.28 1.80 -10.19
C SER A 48 1.87 2.38 -10.25
N GLY A 49 1.59 3.27 -11.21
CA GLY A 49 0.26 3.85 -11.41
C GLY A 49 -0.78 2.78 -11.75
N LEU A 50 -0.45 1.85 -12.67
CA LEU A 50 -1.33 0.72 -13.00
C LEU A 50 -1.62 -0.13 -11.76
N LYS A 51 -0.58 -0.49 -10.99
CA LYS A 51 -0.75 -1.29 -9.78
C LYS A 51 -1.61 -0.58 -8.73
N MET A 52 -1.46 0.74 -8.58
CA MET A 52 -2.30 1.51 -7.67
C MET A 52 -3.77 1.51 -8.11
N LEU A 53 -4.03 1.62 -9.41
CA LEU A 53 -5.39 1.56 -9.95
C LEU A 53 -6.03 0.19 -9.68
N GLU A 54 -5.29 -0.91 -9.91
CA GLU A 54 -5.76 -2.27 -9.61
C GLU A 54 -6.15 -2.42 -8.14
N ILE A 55 -5.28 -1.99 -7.22
CA ILE A 55 -5.52 -2.07 -5.77
C ILE A 55 -6.77 -1.26 -5.37
N LEU A 56 -6.92 -0.05 -5.91
CA LEU A 56 -8.07 0.81 -5.63
C LEU A 56 -9.37 0.20 -6.14
N LEU A 57 -9.36 -0.36 -7.35
CA LEU A 57 -10.54 -1.02 -7.94
C LEU A 57 -10.93 -2.28 -7.16
N GLU A 58 -9.95 -3.07 -6.71
CA GLU A 58 -10.19 -4.23 -5.85
C GLU A 58 -10.84 -3.81 -4.52
N GLN A 59 -10.33 -2.74 -3.89
CA GLN A 59 -10.92 -2.21 -2.66
C GLN A 59 -12.37 -1.73 -2.85
N LEU A 60 -12.67 -1.06 -3.96
CA LEU A 60 -14.04 -0.60 -4.25
C LEU A 60 -15.03 -1.77 -4.46
N LYS A 61 -14.59 -2.83 -5.14
CA LYS A 61 -15.38 -4.06 -5.32
C LYS A 61 -15.70 -4.73 -3.99
N VAL A 62 -14.71 -4.80 -3.08
CA VAL A 62 -14.91 -5.35 -1.73
C VAL A 62 -15.92 -4.52 -0.93
N ASN A 63 -15.97 -3.21 -1.17
CA ASN A 63 -16.89 -2.29 -0.51
C ASN A 63 -18.30 -2.23 -1.15
N GLY A 64 -18.60 -3.12 -2.11
CA GLY A 64 -19.94 -3.24 -2.70
C GLY A 64 -20.33 -2.10 -3.65
N VAL A 65 -19.36 -1.32 -4.12
CA VAL A 65 -19.56 -0.36 -5.20
C VAL A 65 -19.25 -1.08 -6.51
N GLU A 66 -20.30 -1.44 -7.26
CA GLU A 66 -20.18 -1.97 -8.63
C GLU A 66 -19.77 -0.89 -9.64
#